data_AF-A0A1G6GSM3-F1
#
_entry.id   AF-A0A1G6GSM3-F1
#
_cell.length_a   1.000
_cell.length_b   1.000
_cell.length_c   1.000
_cell.angle_alpha   90.00
_cell.angle_beta   90.00
_cell.angle_gamma   90.00
#
_symmetry.space_group_name_H-M   'P 1'
#
loop_
_entity.id
_entity.type
_entity.pdbx_description
1 polymer ?
#
loop_
_entity_poly.entity_id
_entity_poly.type
_entity_poly.pdbx_seq_one_letter_code
_entity_poly.pdbx_strand_id
1 'polypeptide(L)'
;MSNLKTASVLAFERNLDISDAFFSQSNSADDKKQILPVTISEKSVRGTISNRLKNAIANDPAKLDAEIEKANLQKVDAAALHEDCDTLIASWSCKVLPFTGKPNVCNDRDYQKALEQTVQAYLSDHGVSELAKRYATNIANARWLWRNRVGAEKISVTVKCKVDGEQKVMQFDDAKAITLKNFDYTNDHLTALASLIEQGLSDKAFVILYIEAKAVMGYGQEVYPSQELVLDTGKTKSKELYKINDKAGMHSQKIGNAIRTIDTWYPDFEENQFPIAIEPYGAVTTMGTAFRQPKQKMDFYSLFDKWVLKAEAPEVEQQHYVMSVLIRGGVFGESGKE
;
A
#
# COMPACT_ATOMS: atom_id res chain seq x y z
N MET A 1 12.02 -3.81 -41.74
CA MET A 1 11.91 -3.90 -40.27
C MET A 1 10.44 -4.05 -39.96
N SER A 2 10.04 -5.13 -39.29
CA SER A 2 8.65 -5.28 -38.85
C SER A 2 8.31 -4.10 -37.94
N ASN A 3 7.19 -3.42 -38.20
CA ASN A 3 6.68 -2.41 -37.29
C ASN A 3 6.25 -3.14 -36.01
N LEU A 4 7.08 -3.07 -34.96
CA LEU A 4 6.78 -3.61 -33.65
C LEU A 4 5.49 -2.96 -33.12
N LYS A 5 4.59 -3.77 -32.55
CA LYS A 5 3.30 -3.33 -32.00
C LYS A 5 3.13 -3.83 -30.57
N THR A 6 2.23 -3.18 -29.83
CA THR A 6 1.79 -3.61 -28.50
C THR A 6 1.21 -5.02 -28.53
N ALA A 7 1.48 -5.79 -27.46
CA ALA A 7 0.81 -7.07 -27.23
C ALA A 7 -0.62 -6.83 -26.73
N SER A 8 -1.62 -7.51 -27.32
CA SER A 8 -3.01 -7.40 -26.87
C SER A 8 -3.28 -8.15 -25.56
N VAL A 9 -2.39 -9.08 -25.18
CA VAL A 9 -2.41 -9.74 -23.87
C VAL A 9 -1.01 -9.61 -23.27
N LEU A 10 -0.91 -8.85 -22.18
CA LEU A 10 0.31 -8.65 -21.41
C LEU A 10 -0.04 -8.66 -19.92
N ALA A 11 0.66 -9.48 -19.13
CA ALA A 11 0.47 -9.51 -17.68
C ALA A 11 1.78 -9.78 -16.92
N PHE A 12 1.91 -9.10 -15.79
CA PHE A 12 2.99 -9.27 -14.82
C PHE A 12 2.41 -9.62 -13.45
N GLU A 13 2.98 -10.61 -12.79
CA GLU A 13 2.75 -10.87 -11.37
C GLU A 13 3.45 -9.82 -10.51
N ARG A 14 2.92 -9.61 -9.31
CA ARG A 14 3.54 -8.72 -8.32
C ARG A 14 4.84 -9.33 -7.81
N ASN A 15 5.86 -8.49 -7.61
CA ASN A 15 7.14 -8.90 -7.05
C ASN A 15 7.23 -8.74 -5.52
N LEU A 16 6.37 -7.91 -4.93
CA LEU A 16 6.22 -7.80 -3.48
C LEU A 16 4.94 -8.54 -3.08
N ASP A 17 5.08 -9.80 -2.67
CA ASP A 17 3.97 -10.65 -2.26
C ASP A 17 3.76 -10.51 -0.75
N ILE A 18 2.75 -9.72 -0.40
CA ILE A 18 2.49 -9.23 0.96
C ILE A 18 1.32 -10.01 1.56
N SER A 19 1.51 -10.52 2.79
CA SER A 19 0.42 -11.14 3.55
C SER A 19 -0.54 -10.08 4.12
N ASP A 20 -1.69 -10.52 4.62
CA ASP A 20 -2.48 -9.66 5.50
C ASP A 20 -1.69 -9.33 6.78
N ALA A 21 -2.05 -8.22 7.43
CA ALA A 21 -1.57 -7.93 8.78
C ALA A 21 -2.57 -8.38 9.82
N PHE A 22 -2.03 -9.00 10.87
CA PHE A 22 -2.79 -9.45 12.04
C PHE A 22 -2.63 -8.44 13.17
N PHE A 23 -3.74 -8.10 13.83
CA PHE A 23 -3.71 -7.22 15.00
C PHE A 23 -3.72 -8.03 16.29
N SER A 24 -2.76 -7.70 17.14
CA SER A 24 -2.67 -8.14 18.52
C SER A 24 -2.45 -6.92 19.40
N GLN A 25 -2.47 -7.12 20.70
CA GLN A 25 -2.38 -6.07 21.70
C GLN A 25 -1.56 -6.54 22.89
N SER A 26 -0.95 -5.59 23.58
CA SER A 26 -0.22 -5.84 24.83
C SER A 26 -0.33 -4.63 25.75
N ASN A 27 -0.09 -4.88 27.03
CA ASN A 27 0.18 -3.84 28.03
C ASN A 27 1.68 -3.57 28.09
N SER A 28 2.11 -2.33 27.83
CA SER A 28 3.53 -1.94 27.89
C SER A 28 4.14 -2.06 29.30
N ALA A 29 3.32 -2.03 30.35
CA ALA A 29 3.73 -2.22 31.74
C ALA A 29 3.72 -3.69 32.20
N ASP A 30 3.26 -4.63 31.37
CA ASP A 30 3.27 -6.05 31.72
C ASP A 30 4.63 -6.70 31.44
N ASP A 31 5.34 -7.04 32.52
CA ASP A 31 6.62 -7.75 32.47
C ASP A 31 6.52 -9.13 31.82
N LYS A 32 5.34 -9.77 31.87
CA LYS A 32 5.10 -11.08 31.23
C LYS A 32 4.93 -10.98 29.73
N LYS A 33 4.81 -9.75 29.20
CA LYS A 33 4.65 -9.44 27.76
C LYS A 33 3.55 -10.27 27.12
N GLN A 34 2.41 -10.40 27.79
CA GLN A 34 1.29 -11.15 27.25
C GLN A 34 0.81 -10.46 25.95
N ILE A 35 0.66 -11.26 24.89
CA ILE A 35 0.13 -10.81 23.60
C ILE A 35 -1.25 -11.42 23.41
N LEU A 36 -2.25 -10.57 23.28
CA LEU A 36 -3.64 -10.95 23.07
C LEU A 36 -4.09 -10.55 21.66
N PRO A 37 -5.03 -11.26 21.02
CA PRO A 37 -5.59 -10.79 19.76
C PRO A 37 -6.43 -9.53 19.96
N VAL A 38 -6.49 -8.64 18.95
CA VAL A 38 -7.52 -7.61 18.89
C VAL A 38 -8.77 -8.23 18.26
N THR A 39 -9.90 -8.13 18.95
CA THR A 39 -11.18 -8.67 18.48
C THR A 39 -12.07 -7.58 17.89
N ILE A 40 -13.04 -7.98 17.07
CA ILE A 40 -14.06 -7.09 16.54
C ILE A 40 -15.35 -7.31 17.34
N SER A 41 -15.93 -6.22 17.81
CA SER A 41 -17.21 -6.18 18.53
C SER A 41 -18.25 -5.43 17.72
N GLU A 42 -19.50 -5.87 17.82
CA GLU A 42 -20.64 -5.12 17.30
C GLU A 42 -21.12 -4.13 18.37
N LYS A 43 -21.39 -2.89 17.96
CA LYS A 43 -22.10 -1.90 18.79
C LYS A 43 -23.25 -1.27 18.03
N SER A 44 -24.31 -0.93 18.77
CA SER A 44 -25.42 -0.14 18.25
C SER A 44 -25.15 1.34 18.48
N VAL A 45 -25.27 2.16 17.44
CA VAL A 45 -25.07 3.60 17.49
C VAL A 45 -26.31 4.31 17.00
N ARG A 46 -26.67 5.41 17.67
CA ARG A 46 -27.70 6.34 17.17
C ARG A 46 -26.98 7.44 16.40
N GLY A 47 -26.96 7.33 15.08
CA GLY A 47 -26.39 8.33 14.20
C GLY A 47 -27.20 9.63 14.23
N THR A 48 -26.59 10.69 13.73
CA THR A 48 -27.25 11.96 13.43
C THR A 48 -27.41 12.09 11.91
N ILE A 49 -28.46 12.78 11.45
CA ILE A 49 -28.57 13.17 10.04
C ILE A 49 -27.52 14.26 9.78
N SER A 50 -26.46 13.91 9.06
CA SER A 50 -25.29 14.77 8.83
C SER A 50 -24.89 14.89 7.35
N ASN A 51 -25.60 14.19 6.45
CA ASN A 51 -25.46 14.38 5.02
C ASN A 51 -26.17 15.66 4.57
N ARG A 52 -25.72 16.26 3.45
CA ARG A 52 -26.43 17.39 2.84
C ARG A 52 -27.84 16.96 2.44
N LEU A 53 -28.83 17.68 2.96
CA LEU A 53 -30.23 17.49 2.61
C LEU A 53 -30.60 18.32 1.38
N LYS A 54 -31.64 17.89 0.66
CA LYS A 54 -32.17 18.64 -0.48
C LYS A 54 -32.74 19.98 0.00
N ASN A 55 -32.61 21.04 -0.80
CA ASN A 55 -33.08 22.39 -0.44
C ASN A 55 -34.54 22.44 0.04
N ALA A 56 -35.41 21.60 -0.53
CA ALA A 56 -36.82 21.51 -0.14
C ALA A 56 -37.06 21.05 1.32
N ILE A 57 -36.07 20.40 1.92
CA ILE A 57 -36.06 19.98 3.33
C ILE A 57 -35.22 20.96 4.15
N ALA A 58 -34.02 21.31 3.67
CA ALA A 58 -33.08 22.15 4.41
C ALA A 58 -33.58 23.59 4.67
N ASN A 59 -34.40 24.15 3.78
CA ASN A 59 -34.93 25.52 3.92
C ASN A 59 -36.27 25.60 4.65
N ASP A 60 -36.82 24.47 5.09
CA ASP A 60 -38.10 24.39 5.80
C ASP A 60 -37.83 23.86 7.23
N PRO A 61 -37.86 24.73 8.26
CA PRO A 61 -37.53 24.33 9.62
C PRO A 61 -38.32 23.12 10.13
N ALA A 62 -39.62 23.05 9.83
CA ALA A 62 -40.47 21.95 10.30
C ALA A 62 -40.10 20.62 9.62
N LYS A 63 -39.75 20.63 8.32
CA LYS A 63 -39.28 19.43 7.62
C LYS A 63 -37.89 19.01 8.08
N LEU A 64 -37.02 19.96 8.36
CA LEU A 64 -35.69 19.68 8.89
C LEU A 64 -35.77 19.03 10.27
N ASP A 65 -36.57 19.60 11.17
CA ASP A 65 -36.80 19.06 12.51
C ASP A 65 -37.37 17.63 12.43
N ALA A 66 -38.36 17.41 11.55
CA ALA A 66 -38.95 16.09 11.33
C ALA A 66 -37.94 15.04 10.80
N GLU A 67 -36.93 15.42 10.01
CA GLU A 67 -35.87 14.49 9.60
C GLU A 67 -34.87 14.21 10.74
N ILE A 68 -34.58 15.21 11.57
CA ILE A 68 -33.65 15.08 12.71
C ILE A 68 -34.25 14.22 13.82
N GLU A 69 -35.56 14.29 14.05
CA GLU A 69 -36.27 13.48 15.05
C GLU A 69 -36.20 11.97 14.74
N LYS A 70 -36.03 11.58 13.47
CA LYS A 70 -35.94 10.18 13.08
C LYS A 70 -34.69 9.53 13.68
N ALA A 71 -34.91 8.49 14.48
CA ALA A 71 -33.82 7.72 15.05
C ALA A 71 -33.03 6.97 13.95
N ASN A 72 -31.83 7.46 13.64
CA ASN A 72 -30.90 6.81 12.71
C ASN A 72 -30.11 5.72 13.45
N LEU A 73 -30.80 4.64 13.85
CA LEU A 73 -30.18 3.52 14.56
C LEU A 73 -29.37 2.66 13.58
N GLN A 74 -28.12 2.38 13.93
CA GLN A 74 -27.21 1.60 13.09
C GLN A 74 -26.45 0.59 13.95
N LYS A 75 -26.10 -0.55 13.34
CA LYS A 75 -25.15 -1.51 13.90
C LYS A 75 -23.84 -1.38 13.14
N VAL A 76 -22.73 -1.27 13.89
CA VAL A 76 -21.39 -1.14 13.32
C VAL A 76 -20.42 -2.07 14.02
N ASP A 77 -19.46 -2.57 13.26
CA ASP A 77 -18.27 -3.21 13.79
C ASP A 77 -17.26 -2.17 14.28
N ALA A 78 -16.66 -2.46 15.44
CA ALA A 78 -15.59 -1.69 16.07
C ALA A 78 -14.49 -2.63 16.60
N ALA A 79 -13.25 -2.16 16.58
CA ALA A 79 -12.11 -2.84 17.17
C ALA A 79 -11.38 -1.85 18.09
N ALA A 80 -11.13 -2.24 19.32
CA ALA A 80 -10.41 -1.43 20.29
C ALA A 80 -9.44 -2.32 21.07
N LEU A 81 -8.42 -1.70 21.65
CA LEU A 81 -7.62 -2.36 22.67
C LEU A 81 -8.47 -2.61 23.92
N HIS A 82 -8.08 -3.57 24.74
CA HIS A 82 -8.64 -3.76 26.07
C HIS A 82 -8.30 -2.57 26.96
N GLU A 83 -9.09 -2.38 28.00
CA GLU A 83 -8.91 -1.31 28.98
C GLU A 83 -7.56 -1.34 29.70
N ASP A 84 -6.90 -2.51 29.73
CA ASP A 84 -5.60 -2.75 30.34
C ASP A 84 -4.46 -2.85 29.31
N CYS A 85 -4.74 -2.68 28.01
CA CYS A 85 -3.75 -2.73 26.93
C CYS A 85 -3.62 -1.37 26.24
N ASP A 86 -2.39 -0.87 26.13
CA ASP A 86 -2.09 0.44 25.53
C ASP A 86 -1.42 0.35 24.16
N THR A 87 -0.95 -0.84 23.77
CA THR A 87 -0.11 -1.02 22.59
C THR A 87 -0.80 -1.91 21.56
N LEU A 88 -0.99 -1.40 20.34
CA LEU A 88 -1.35 -2.18 19.15
C LEU A 88 -0.08 -2.82 18.58
N ILE A 89 -0.14 -4.14 18.35
CA ILE A 89 0.88 -4.89 17.61
C ILE A 89 0.29 -5.30 16.27
N ALA A 90 0.92 -4.88 15.17
CA ALA A 90 0.52 -5.29 13.83
C ALA A 90 1.66 -6.04 13.15
N SER A 91 1.41 -7.27 12.71
CA SER A 91 2.45 -8.14 12.12
C SER A 91 2.01 -8.72 10.79
N TRP A 92 2.94 -8.76 9.82
CA TRP A 92 2.73 -9.27 8.46
C TRP A 92 4.06 -9.75 7.86
N SER A 93 4.02 -10.42 6.71
CA SER A 93 5.21 -10.81 5.97
C SER A 93 5.20 -10.33 4.54
N CYS A 94 6.41 -10.13 3.99
CA CYS A 94 6.63 -9.77 2.60
C CYS A 94 7.62 -10.74 1.99
N LYS A 95 7.21 -11.48 0.96
CA LYS A 95 8.13 -12.21 0.10
C LYS A 95 8.54 -11.29 -1.05
N VAL A 96 9.85 -11.13 -1.23
CA VAL A 96 10.41 -10.34 -2.33
C VAL A 96 10.81 -11.31 -3.43
N LEU A 97 10.10 -11.24 -4.55
CA LEU A 97 10.26 -12.12 -5.70
C LEU A 97 11.16 -11.48 -6.77
N PRO A 98 11.96 -12.28 -7.50
CA PRO A 98 12.82 -11.80 -8.58
C PRO A 98 12.11 -10.98 -9.65
N PHE A 99 12.57 -9.76 -9.88
CA PHE A 99 12.12 -8.89 -10.97
C PHE A 99 13.06 -9.03 -12.17
N THR A 100 12.71 -9.93 -13.08
CA THR A 100 13.52 -10.25 -14.28
C THR A 100 13.06 -9.51 -15.54
N GLY A 101 11.94 -8.77 -15.46
CA GLY A 101 11.31 -8.14 -16.62
C GLY A 101 10.54 -9.10 -17.54
N LYS A 102 10.55 -10.41 -17.25
CA LYS A 102 9.81 -11.39 -18.02
C LYS A 102 8.31 -11.33 -17.67
N PRO A 103 7.40 -11.09 -18.63
CA PRO A 103 5.97 -11.16 -18.38
C PRO A 103 5.53 -12.61 -18.12
N ASN A 104 4.50 -12.78 -17.29
CA ASN A 104 3.86 -14.08 -17.07
C ASN A 104 3.04 -14.51 -18.29
N VAL A 105 2.44 -13.55 -18.98
CA VAL A 105 1.68 -13.76 -20.21
C VAL A 105 2.03 -12.67 -21.21
N CYS A 106 2.43 -13.07 -22.41
CA CYS A 106 2.57 -12.19 -23.57
C CYS A 106 2.16 -12.95 -24.84
N ASN A 107 1.28 -12.39 -25.66
CA ASN A 107 0.83 -13.04 -26.89
C ASN A 107 1.64 -12.68 -28.15
N ASP A 108 2.59 -11.75 -28.05
CA ASP A 108 3.52 -11.39 -29.13
C ASP A 108 4.97 -11.63 -28.69
N ARG A 109 5.69 -12.48 -29.44
CA ARG A 109 7.07 -12.90 -29.10
C ARG A 109 8.10 -11.82 -29.43
N ASP A 110 7.88 -11.04 -30.47
CA ASP A 110 8.79 -9.96 -30.87
C ASP A 110 8.67 -8.79 -29.88
N TYR A 111 7.44 -8.46 -29.47
CA TYR A 111 7.19 -7.49 -28.40
C TYR A 111 7.79 -7.94 -27.06
N GLN A 112 7.59 -9.21 -26.67
CA GLN A 112 8.19 -9.75 -25.45
C GLN A 112 9.72 -9.62 -25.47
N LYS A 113 10.37 -9.95 -26.59
CA LYS A 113 11.82 -9.84 -26.71
C LYS A 113 12.29 -8.39 -26.56
N ALA A 114 11.62 -7.44 -27.20
CA ALA A 114 11.96 -6.02 -27.07
C ALA A 114 11.78 -5.51 -25.64
N LEU A 115 10.66 -5.87 -25.01
CA LEU A 115 10.36 -5.55 -23.61
C LEU A 115 11.45 -6.09 -22.68
N GLU A 116 11.77 -7.38 -22.78
CA GLU A 116 12.79 -8.02 -21.95
C GLU A 116 14.15 -7.32 -22.13
N GLN A 117 14.52 -6.95 -23.36
CA GLN A 117 15.74 -6.18 -23.63
C GLN A 117 15.71 -4.80 -22.95
N THR A 118 14.59 -4.07 -23.03
CA THR A 118 14.41 -2.77 -22.37
C THR A 118 14.57 -2.88 -20.86
N VAL A 119 13.93 -3.87 -20.22
CA VAL A 119 14.03 -4.05 -18.76
C VAL A 119 15.44 -4.49 -18.37
N GLN A 120 16.07 -5.39 -19.12
CA GLN A 120 17.44 -5.83 -18.83
C GLN A 120 18.46 -4.69 -18.97
N ALA A 121 18.28 -3.79 -19.94
CA ALA A 121 19.10 -2.60 -20.06
C ALA A 121 18.97 -1.70 -18.81
N TYR A 122 17.74 -1.40 -18.37
CA TYR A 122 17.51 -0.66 -17.14
C TYR A 122 18.16 -1.34 -15.91
N LEU A 123 18.01 -2.66 -15.77
CA LEU A 123 18.58 -3.41 -14.65
C LEU A 123 20.11 -3.39 -14.66
N SER A 124 20.73 -3.39 -15.85
CA SER A 124 22.18 -3.27 -16.01
C SER A 124 22.67 -1.86 -15.65
N ASP A 125 21.97 -0.82 -16.10
CA ASP A 125 22.43 0.57 -15.96
C ASP A 125 22.15 1.16 -14.57
N HIS A 126 21.02 0.80 -13.95
CA HIS A 126 20.53 1.41 -12.71
C HIS A 126 20.32 0.41 -11.59
N GLY A 127 20.06 -0.86 -11.91
CA GLY A 127 19.60 -1.85 -10.93
C GLY A 127 18.26 -1.47 -10.30
N VAL A 128 18.03 -1.93 -9.07
CA VAL A 128 16.77 -1.72 -8.32
C VAL A 128 17.00 -1.09 -6.94
N SER A 129 18.19 -0.57 -6.68
CA SER A 129 18.58 0.01 -5.37
C SER A 129 17.70 1.19 -4.96
N GLU A 130 17.41 2.11 -5.88
CA GLU A 130 16.52 3.25 -5.62
C GLU A 130 15.09 2.80 -5.26
N LEU A 131 14.56 1.81 -5.98
CA LEU A 131 13.23 1.25 -5.70
C LEU A 131 13.22 0.53 -4.35
N ALA A 132 14.23 -0.29 -4.10
CA ALA A 132 14.39 -1.04 -2.86
C ALA A 132 14.50 -0.11 -1.65
N LYS A 133 15.26 0.99 -1.76
CA LYS A 133 15.36 2.03 -0.72
C LYS A 133 13.99 2.62 -0.41
N ARG A 134 13.20 3.00 -1.42
CA ARG A 134 11.88 3.59 -1.20
C ARG A 134 10.87 2.61 -0.58
N TYR A 135 10.88 1.35 -1.01
CA TYR A 135 10.07 0.30 -0.38
C TYR A 135 10.49 0.07 1.08
N ALA A 136 11.79 -0.02 1.35
CA ALA A 136 12.33 -0.16 2.70
C ALA A 136 11.92 1.02 3.61
N THR A 137 11.97 2.25 3.11
CA THR A 137 11.56 3.44 3.86
C THR A 137 10.08 3.38 4.24
N ASN A 138 9.20 2.94 3.35
CA ASN A 138 7.77 2.79 3.65
C ASN A 138 7.47 1.65 4.64
N ILE A 139 8.31 0.62 4.71
CA ILE A 139 8.25 -0.38 5.78
C ILE A 139 8.67 0.25 7.11
N ALA A 140 9.83 0.93 7.11
CA ALA A 140 10.45 1.51 8.30
C ALA A 140 9.62 2.63 8.95
N ASN A 141 9.00 3.49 8.14
CA ASN A 141 8.19 4.62 8.63
C ASN A 141 6.76 4.25 9.06
N ALA A 142 6.42 2.96 8.97
CA ALA A 142 5.11 2.42 9.31
C ALA A 142 3.93 3.06 8.54
N ARG A 143 4.13 3.54 7.30
CA ARG A 143 3.03 4.05 6.44
C ARG A 143 1.88 3.04 6.33
N TRP A 144 2.22 1.76 6.30
CA TRP A 144 1.30 0.64 6.22
C TRP A 144 0.37 0.47 7.44
N LEU A 145 0.56 1.21 8.53
CA LEU A 145 -0.41 1.31 9.63
C LEU A 145 -1.60 2.24 9.33
N TRP A 146 -1.52 3.03 8.25
CA TRP A 146 -2.58 3.97 7.84
C TRP A 146 -3.07 4.83 9.01
N ARG A 147 -4.36 4.79 9.34
CA ARG A 147 -4.96 5.61 10.40
C ARG A 147 -4.41 5.28 11.79
N ASN A 148 -3.96 4.04 12.04
CA ASN A 148 -3.33 3.68 13.32
C ASN A 148 -2.01 4.45 13.53
N ARG A 149 -1.30 4.81 12.45
CA ARG A 149 -0.08 5.63 12.54
C ARG A 149 -0.38 7.03 13.11
N VAL A 150 -1.53 7.60 12.76
CA VAL A 150 -1.93 8.97 13.16
C VAL A 150 -2.25 9.02 14.66
N GLY A 151 -2.95 8.00 15.16
CA GLY A 151 -3.40 7.92 16.55
C GLY A 151 -2.37 7.39 17.55
N ALA A 152 -1.17 7.02 17.10
CA ALA A 152 -0.14 6.47 17.96
C ALA A 152 0.77 7.56 18.53
N GLU A 153 1.10 7.49 19.83
CA GLU A 153 2.10 8.33 20.48
C GLU A 153 3.49 8.01 19.91
N LYS A 154 3.90 6.75 20.05
CA LYS A 154 5.18 6.19 19.59
C LYS A 154 4.93 4.96 18.73
N ILE A 155 5.79 4.76 17.73
CA ILE A 155 5.75 3.57 16.87
C ILE A 155 7.17 3.04 16.75
N SER A 156 7.38 1.78 17.12
CA SER A 156 8.58 1.04 16.74
C SER A 156 8.26 0.00 15.68
N VAL A 157 9.22 -0.27 14.79
CA VAL A 157 9.13 -1.29 13.75
C VAL A 157 10.34 -2.21 13.87
N THR A 158 10.08 -3.51 13.90
CA THR A 158 11.11 -4.56 13.81
C THR A 158 10.90 -5.34 12.53
N VAL A 159 11.96 -5.51 11.75
CA VAL A 159 11.97 -6.37 10.56
C VAL A 159 12.98 -7.48 10.77
N LYS A 160 12.54 -8.73 10.63
CA LYS A 160 13.39 -9.92 10.70
C LYS A 160 13.44 -10.59 9.35
N CYS A 161 14.62 -11.04 8.96
CA CYS A 161 14.84 -11.82 7.74
C CYS A 161 15.89 -12.90 8.01
N LYS A 162 15.76 -14.07 7.39
CA LYS A 162 16.78 -15.11 7.45
C LYS A 162 17.32 -15.34 6.04
N VAL A 163 18.62 -15.11 5.84
CA VAL A 163 19.33 -15.30 4.57
C VAL A 163 20.57 -16.13 4.86
N ASP A 164 20.84 -17.16 4.05
CA ASP A 164 22.01 -18.06 4.19
C ASP A 164 22.20 -18.64 5.60
N GLY A 165 21.09 -18.89 6.30
CA GLY A 165 21.11 -19.43 7.67
C GLY A 165 21.28 -18.37 8.77
N GLU A 166 21.67 -17.15 8.44
CA GLU A 166 21.86 -16.04 9.38
C GLU A 166 20.58 -15.23 9.55
N GLN A 167 20.23 -14.91 10.80
CA GLN A 167 19.09 -14.05 11.12
C GLN A 167 19.53 -12.58 11.17
N LYS A 168 18.99 -11.76 10.28
CA LYS A 168 19.14 -10.31 10.29
C LYS A 168 17.94 -9.65 10.98
N VAL A 169 18.21 -8.64 11.79
CA VAL A 169 17.19 -7.86 12.51
C VAL A 169 17.46 -6.38 12.27
N MET A 170 16.47 -5.69 11.70
CA MET A 170 16.48 -4.24 11.53
C MET A 170 15.46 -3.63 12.50
N GLN A 171 15.90 -2.66 13.29
CA GLN A 171 15.10 -2.04 14.34
C GLN A 171 14.96 -0.54 14.08
N PHE A 172 13.72 -0.04 14.14
CA PHE A 172 13.39 1.37 14.03
C PHE A 172 12.59 1.76 15.27
N ASP A 173 13.23 2.38 16.26
CA ASP A 173 12.59 2.67 17.56
C ASP A 173 11.63 3.86 17.52
N ASP A 174 11.79 4.74 16.52
CA ASP A 174 10.88 5.84 16.24
C ASP A 174 10.59 5.93 14.73
N ALA A 175 9.60 5.17 14.28
CA ALA A 175 9.13 5.20 12.90
C ALA A 175 8.44 6.53 12.52
N LYS A 176 8.06 7.37 13.50
CA LYS A 176 7.44 8.68 13.24
C LYS A 176 8.48 9.74 12.89
N ALA A 177 9.71 9.58 13.35
CA ALA A 177 10.85 10.42 12.92
C ALA A 177 11.20 10.25 11.44
N ILE A 178 10.85 9.10 10.83
CA ILE A 178 11.02 8.86 9.40
C ILE A 178 9.83 9.49 8.67
N THR A 179 10.12 10.50 7.84
CA THR A 179 9.09 11.27 7.13
C THR A 179 8.30 10.41 6.12
N LEU A 180 7.05 10.82 5.88
CA LEU A 180 6.19 10.26 4.84
C LEU A 180 6.24 11.04 3.53
N LYS A 181 7.03 12.14 3.45
CA LYS A 181 7.00 13.05 2.30
C LYS A 181 8.15 12.86 1.31
N ASN A 182 9.27 12.32 1.76
CA ASN A 182 10.45 12.07 0.93
C ASN A 182 11.16 10.79 1.37
N PHE A 183 12.29 10.49 0.72
CA PHE A 183 13.05 9.25 0.90
C PHE A 183 14.53 9.52 1.23
N ASP A 184 14.80 10.66 1.88
CA ASP A 184 16.17 11.12 2.17
C ASP A 184 16.73 10.51 3.46
N TYR A 185 15.87 10.05 4.36
CA TYR A 185 16.27 9.39 5.59
C TYR A 185 17.16 8.18 5.31
N THR A 186 18.24 8.05 6.08
CA THR A 186 19.16 6.91 6.00
C THR A 186 19.74 6.59 7.38
N ASN A 187 19.93 5.29 7.63
CA ASN A 187 20.72 4.75 8.72
C ASN A 187 21.16 3.32 8.34
N ASP A 188 21.94 2.67 9.18
CA ASP A 188 22.45 1.32 8.91
C ASP A 188 21.31 0.28 8.79
N HIS A 189 20.27 0.39 9.62
CA HIS A 189 19.12 -0.51 9.58
C HIS A 189 18.30 -0.36 8.29
N LEU A 190 18.08 0.86 7.81
CA LEU A 190 17.37 1.13 6.56
C LEU A 190 18.22 0.67 5.36
N THR A 191 19.52 0.93 5.39
CA THR A 191 20.46 0.46 4.36
C THR A 191 20.47 -1.06 4.28
N ALA A 192 20.50 -1.75 5.42
CA ALA A 192 20.43 -3.21 5.48
C ALA A 192 19.08 -3.75 4.96
N LEU A 193 17.96 -3.12 5.32
CA LEU A 193 16.63 -3.50 4.82
C LEU A 193 16.51 -3.28 3.30
N ALA A 194 16.97 -2.13 2.80
CA ALA A 194 16.99 -1.82 1.37
C ALA A 194 17.83 -2.85 0.60
N SER A 195 19.02 -3.20 1.12
CA SER A 195 19.88 -4.22 0.51
C SER A 195 19.21 -5.60 0.43
N LEU A 196 18.45 -6.00 1.45
CA LEU A 196 17.69 -7.25 1.43
C LEU A 196 16.60 -7.23 0.34
N ILE A 197 15.85 -6.14 0.23
CA ILE A 197 14.83 -6.00 -0.82
C ILE A 197 15.49 -6.02 -2.20
N GLU A 198 16.61 -5.32 -2.38
CA GLU A 198 17.37 -5.31 -3.63
C GLU A 198 17.87 -6.71 -4.00
N GLN A 199 18.40 -7.47 -3.04
CA GLN A 199 18.85 -8.85 -3.26
C GLN A 199 17.70 -9.77 -3.70
N GLY A 200 16.52 -9.64 -3.09
CA GLY A 200 15.34 -10.40 -3.49
C GLY A 200 14.84 -10.05 -4.89
N LEU A 201 14.75 -8.75 -5.21
CA LEU A 201 14.34 -8.28 -6.54
C LEU A 201 15.37 -8.65 -7.62
N SER A 202 16.66 -8.75 -7.28
CA SER A 202 17.74 -9.08 -8.21
C SER A 202 18.05 -10.58 -8.30
N ASP A 203 17.21 -11.45 -7.72
CA ASP A 203 17.42 -12.91 -7.67
C ASP A 203 18.74 -13.35 -7.02
N LYS A 204 19.31 -12.51 -6.14
CA LYS A 204 20.56 -12.83 -5.44
C LYS A 204 20.33 -13.64 -4.16
N ALA A 205 19.13 -13.58 -3.59
CA ALA A 205 18.75 -14.32 -2.41
C ALA A 205 17.24 -14.54 -2.35
N PHE A 206 16.80 -15.66 -1.75
CA PHE A 206 15.41 -15.83 -1.35
C PHE A 206 15.12 -14.99 -0.11
N VAL A 207 14.26 -13.97 -0.26
CA VAL A 207 13.99 -13.00 0.81
C VAL A 207 12.54 -13.07 1.26
N ILE A 208 12.35 -13.41 2.54
CA ILE A 208 11.10 -13.22 3.26
C ILE A 208 11.35 -12.33 4.47
N LEU A 209 10.62 -11.21 4.51
CA LEU A 209 10.65 -10.26 5.61
C LEU A 209 9.46 -10.55 6.54
N TYR A 210 9.72 -10.58 7.84
CA TYR A 210 8.71 -10.60 8.89
C TYR A 210 8.71 -9.26 9.58
N ILE A 211 7.62 -8.50 9.43
CA ILE A 211 7.48 -7.13 9.90
C ILE A 211 6.53 -7.13 11.10
N GLU A 212 6.93 -6.45 12.17
CA GLU A 212 6.10 -6.17 13.34
C GLU A 212 6.21 -4.68 13.66
N ALA A 213 5.09 -4.01 13.87
CA ALA A 213 5.06 -2.69 14.49
C ALA A 213 4.38 -2.75 15.85
N LYS A 214 4.92 -2.00 16.80
CA LYS A 214 4.29 -1.71 18.09
C LYS A 214 3.94 -0.22 18.13
N ALA A 215 2.65 0.06 18.11
CA ALA A 215 2.10 1.42 18.16
C ALA A 215 1.46 1.64 19.52
N VAL A 216 2.00 2.59 20.30
CA VAL A 216 1.43 2.99 21.59
C VAL A 216 0.21 3.86 21.30
N MET A 217 -0.99 3.30 21.48
CA MET A 217 -2.27 3.94 21.18
C MET A 217 -2.87 4.60 22.44
N GLY A 218 -2.59 4.05 23.61
CA GLY A 218 -3.25 4.37 24.87
C GLY A 218 -4.32 3.33 25.24
N TYR A 219 -4.59 3.20 26.54
CA TYR A 219 -5.51 2.20 27.10
C TYR A 219 -6.92 2.29 26.50
N GLY A 220 -7.46 1.15 26.06
CA GLY A 220 -8.84 1.04 25.55
C GLY A 220 -9.12 1.76 24.23
N GLN A 221 -8.11 2.29 23.54
CA GLN A 221 -8.33 3.12 22.36
C GLN A 221 -8.80 2.32 21.13
N GLU A 222 -9.61 2.96 20.28
CA GLU A 222 -10.05 2.38 19.01
C GLU A 222 -8.86 2.20 18.05
N VAL A 223 -8.83 1.04 17.40
CA VAL A 223 -7.88 0.73 16.33
C VAL A 223 -8.63 0.54 15.01
N TYR A 224 -7.91 0.62 13.90
CA TYR A 224 -8.48 0.77 12.57
C TYR A 224 -8.06 -0.36 11.63
N PRO A 225 -8.74 -1.52 11.68
CA PRO A 225 -8.64 -2.59 10.69
C PRO A 225 -9.06 -2.12 9.29
N SER A 226 -8.92 -2.99 8.30
CA SER A 226 -9.56 -2.74 7.00
C SER A 226 -11.07 -2.86 7.10
N GLN A 227 -11.79 -2.15 6.24
CA GLN A 227 -13.26 -2.20 6.17
C GLN A 227 -13.67 -3.08 5.00
N GLU A 228 -14.66 -3.94 5.20
CA GLU A 228 -15.28 -4.71 4.13
C GLU A 228 -16.32 -3.87 3.39
N LEU A 229 -16.41 -4.10 2.07
CA LEU A 229 -17.44 -3.46 1.27
C LEU A 229 -18.74 -4.26 1.39
N VAL A 230 -19.78 -3.64 1.96
CA VAL A 230 -21.12 -4.22 2.03
C VAL A 230 -21.83 -3.95 0.71
N LEU A 231 -21.83 -4.93 -0.20
CA LEU A 231 -22.47 -4.84 -1.52
C LEU A 231 -23.95 -5.29 -1.51
N ASP A 232 -24.34 -6.17 -0.59
CA ASP A 232 -25.69 -6.72 -0.52
C ASP A 232 -26.65 -5.83 0.26
N THR A 233 -27.80 -5.55 -0.35
CA THR A 233 -28.88 -4.72 0.22
C THR A 233 -29.64 -5.39 1.37
N GLY A 234 -29.33 -6.64 1.71
CA GLY A 234 -29.96 -7.41 2.81
C GLY A 234 -29.22 -7.34 4.15
N LYS A 235 -28.03 -6.73 4.22
CA LYS A 235 -27.25 -6.69 5.46
C LYS A 235 -27.76 -5.63 6.43
N THR A 236 -27.77 -5.98 7.72
CA THR A 236 -28.28 -5.14 8.82
C THR A 236 -27.22 -4.24 9.46
N LYS A 237 -25.96 -4.33 9.04
CA LYS A 237 -24.84 -3.50 9.56
C LYS A 237 -24.42 -2.46 8.53
N SER A 238 -24.17 -1.23 8.98
CA SER A 238 -23.69 -0.13 8.12
C SER A 238 -22.16 -0.11 7.95
N LYS A 239 -21.43 -0.85 8.81
CA LYS A 239 -19.97 -0.97 8.76
C LYS A 239 -19.56 -2.38 9.20
N GLU A 240 -18.83 -3.08 8.33
CA GLU A 240 -18.20 -4.37 8.61
C GLU A 240 -16.68 -4.22 8.55
N LEU A 241 -15.99 -4.80 9.52
CA LEU A 241 -14.52 -4.77 9.58
C LEU A 241 -13.93 -6.10 9.10
N TYR A 242 -12.77 -6.02 8.44
CA TYR A 242 -12.03 -7.19 7.98
C TYR A 242 -11.54 -8.02 9.16
N LYS A 243 -11.78 -9.33 9.08
CA LYS A 243 -11.38 -10.29 10.11
C LYS A 243 -10.70 -11.52 9.51
N ILE A 244 -9.67 -12.02 10.19
CA ILE A 244 -8.97 -13.27 9.84
C ILE A 244 -8.92 -14.13 11.08
N ASN A 245 -9.45 -15.35 11.02
CA ASN A 245 -9.53 -16.25 12.18
C ASN A 245 -10.12 -15.55 13.42
N ASP A 246 -11.19 -14.77 13.19
CA ASP A 246 -11.88 -13.93 14.19
C ASP A 246 -11.02 -12.85 14.89
N LYS A 247 -9.90 -12.48 14.27
CA LYS A 247 -9.04 -11.36 14.69
C LYS A 247 -9.16 -10.20 13.74
N ALA A 248 -9.10 -8.99 14.28
CA ALA A 248 -8.96 -7.78 13.48
C ALA A 248 -7.66 -7.83 12.64
N GLY A 249 -7.71 -7.26 11.43
CA GLY A 249 -6.54 -7.21 10.57
C GLY A 249 -6.61 -6.18 9.46
N MET A 250 -5.56 -6.13 8.65
CA MET A 250 -5.52 -5.29 7.46
C MET A 250 -5.31 -6.13 6.21
N HIS A 251 -6.06 -5.79 5.16
CA HIS A 251 -5.93 -6.39 3.85
C HIS A 251 -4.51 -6.21 3.30
N SER A 252 -3.95 -7.29 2.78
CA SER A 252 -2.66 -7.33 2.07
C SER A 252 -2.52 -6.26 0.99
N GLN A 253 -3.54 -6.06 0.15
CA GLN A 253 -3.51 -5.04 -0.90
C GLN A 253 -3.45 -3.60 -0.35
N LYS A 254 -3.98 -3.35 0.85
CA LYS A 254 -3.91 -2.05 1.53
C LYS A 254 -2.51 -1.80 2.10
N ILE A 255 -1.84 -2.84 2.58
CA ILE A 255 -0.43 -2.79 2.98
C ILE A 255 0.44 -2.57 1.74
N GLY A 256 0.22 -3.35 0.68
CA GLY A 256 0.94 -3.22 -0.59
C GLY A 256 0.80 -1.84 -1.22
N ASN A 257 -0.39 -1.23 -1.18
CA ASN A 257 -0.59 0.16 -1.63
C ASN A 257 0.30 1.15 -0.86
N ALA A 258 0.41 1.00 0.47
CA ALA A 258 1.28 1.82 1.29
C ALA A 258 2.77 1.59 0.96
N ILE A 259 3.21 0.32 0.81
CA ILE A 259 4.61 0.03 0.49
C ILE A 259 5.01 0.64 -0.86
N ARG A 260 4.13 0.58 -1.87
CA ARG A 260 4.37 1.18 -3.20
C ARG A 260 4.02 2.67 -3.30
N THR A 261 3.77 3.36 -2.19
CA THR A 261 3.65 4.83 -2.17
C THR A 261 5.02 5.48 -2.27
N ILE A 262 5.61 5.41 -3.47
CA ILE A 262 7.00 5.79 -3.74
C ILE A 262 7.14 6.81 -4.88
N ASP A 263 6.06 7.10 -5.60
CA ASP A 263 6.09 7.98 -6.76
C ASP A 263 6.18 9.44 -6.34
N THR A 264 7.37 10.01 -6.47
CA THR A 264 7.64 11.46 -6.35
C THR A 264 8.03 12.06 -7.70
N TRP A 265 7.76 11.34 -8.78
CA TRP A 265 8.27 11.64 -10.12
C TRP A 265 7.14 12.07 -11.06
N TYR A 266 5.94 12.31 -10.54
CA TYR A 266 4.81 12.80 -11.32
C TYR A 266 4.94 14.32 -11.56
N PRO A 267 4.41 14.85 -12.67
CA PRO A 267 4.65 16.24 -13.09
C PRO A 267 4.45 17.30 -12.02
N ASP A 268 3.38 17.18 -11.23
CA ASP A 268 2.98 18.19 -10.26
C ASP A 268 3.52 17.91 -8.84
N PHE A 269 4.57 17.10 -8.68
CA PHE A 269 5.11 16.75 -7.37
C PHE A 269 5.62 17.97 -6.60
N GLU A 270 6.23 18.95 -7.27
CA GLU A 270 6.75 20.16 -6.62
C GLU A 270 5.64 20.97 -5.91
N GLU A 271 4.45 21.00 -6.50
CA GLU A 271 3.28 21.71 -5.96
C GLU A 271 2.60 20.92 -4.83
N ASN A 272 2.61 19.59 -4.92
CA ASN A 272 1.88 18.70 -4.01
C ASN A 272 2.72 18.23 -2.82
N GLN A 273 4.01 17.98 -3.02
CA GLN A 273 5.00 17.58 -2.01
C GLN A 273 4.61 16.32 -1.19
N PHE A 274 3.94 15.36 -1.83
CA PHE A 274 3.68 14.05 -1.24
C PHE A 274 3.86 12.93 -2.27
N PRO A 275 4.43 11.77 -1.87
CA PRO A 275 4.50 10.61 -2.73
C PRO A 275 3.11 10.01 -2.92
N ILE A 276 2.84 9.48 -4.11
CA ILE A 276 1.63 8.71 -4.42
C ILE A 276 1.95 7.23 -4.64
N ALA A 277 0.93 6.39 -4.50
CA ALA A 277 1.04 4.98 -4.82
C ALA A 277 1.28 4.79 -6.31
N ILE A 278 2.23 3.91 -6.65
CA ILE A 278 2.54 3.59 -8.05
C ILE A 278 1.32 2.98 -8.72
N GLU A 279 0.73 3.71 -9.66
CA GLU A 279 -0.42 3.29 -10.47
C GLU A 279 -0.19 3.70 -11.93
N PRO A 280 -0.74 2.99 -12.93
CA PRO A 280 -0.54 3.31 -14.34
C PRO A 280 -0.92 4.75 -14.74
N TYR A 281 -1.89 5.35 -14.04
CA TYR A 281 -2.34 6.73 -14.27
C TYR A 281 -2.07 7.67 -13.07
N GLY A 282 -1.28 7.22 -12.08
CA GLY A 282 -1.04 7.99 -10.86
C GLY A 282 -2.33 8.35 -10.11
N ALA A 283 -3.29 7.42 -10.03
CA ALA A 283 -4.61 7.68 -9.48
C ALA A 283 -4.59 7.71 -7.94
N VAL A 284 -5.15 8.78 -7.36
CA VAL A 284 -5.39 8.93 -5.92
C VAL A 284 -6.90 9.03 -5.70
N THR A 285 -7.51 7.90 -5.37
CA THR A 285 -8.97 7.76 -5.30
C THR A 285 -9.62 8.67 -4.27
N THR A 286 -8.94 8.94 -3.15
CA THR A 286 -9.44 9.86 -2.11
C THR A 286 -9.49 11.33 -2.55
N MET A 287 -8.69 11.69 -3.56
CA MET A 287 -8.68 13.03 -4.15
C MET A 287 -9.51 13.11 -5.44
N GLY A 288 -9.91 11.96 -6.01
CA GLY A 288 -10.55 11.91 -7.32
C GLY A 288 -9.63 12.37 -8.46
N THR A 289 -8.31 12.31 -8.27
CA THR A 289 -7.31 12.89 -9.19
C THR A 289 -6.41 11.81 -9.78
N ALA A 290 -6.12 11.91 -11.07
CA ALA A 290 -5.05 11.17 -11.74
C ALA A 290 -3.89 12.13 -12.02
N PHE A 291 -2.75 11.92 -11.35
CA PHE A 291 -1.58 12.81 -11.43
C PHE A 291 -0.69 12.56 -12.66
N ARG A 292 -0.93 11.46 -13.38
CA ARG A 292 -0.21 11.12 -14.62
C ARG A 292 -1.21 10.98 -15.76
N GLN A 293 -1.74 12.11 -16.19
CA GLN A 293 -2.77 12.15 -17.23
C GLN A 293 -2.18 11.73 -18.59
N PRO A 294 -2.85 10.86 -19.37
CA PRO A 294 -2.36 10.47 -20.70
C PRO A 294 -2.14 11.64 -21.66
N LYS A 295 -2.90 12.74 -21.49
CA LYS A 295 -2.71 13.98 -22.26
C LYS A 295 -1.29 14.55 -22.13
N GLN A 296 -0.65 14.38 -20.97
CA GLN A 296 0.73 14.82 -20.71
C GLN A 296 1.77 13.80 -21.20
N LYS A 297 1.35 12.59 -21.60
CA LYS A 297 2.22 11.47 -21.99
C LYS A 297 3.19 11.02 -20.90
N MET A 298 2.78 11.19 -19.64
CA MET A 298 3.53 10.83 -18.42
C MET A 298 2.90 9.65 -17.65
N ASP A 299 1.84 9.06 -18.22
CA ASP A 299 1.26 7.80 -17.76
C ASP A 299 2.15 6.62 -18.15
N PHE A 300 1.90 5.48 -17.51
CA PHE A 300 2.65 4.25 -17.75
C PHE A 300 2.65 3.83 -19.22
N TYR A 301 1.49 3.80 -19.89
CA TYR A 301 1.40 3.29 -21.25
C TYR A 301 2.13 4.19 -22.24
N SER A 302 1.95 5.50 -22.16
CA SER A 302 2.67 6.44 -23.04
C SER A 302 4.19 6.34 -22.91
N LEU A 303 4.70 6.17 -21.69
CA LEU A 303 6.13 6.04 -21.43
C LEU A 303 6.65 4.67 -21.87
N PHE A 304 5.94 3.61 -21.48
CA PHE A 304 6.32 2.23 -21.74
C PHE A 304 6.30 1.89 -23.23
N ASP A 305 5.26 2.31 -23.95
CA ASP A 305 5.14 2.06 -25.38
C ASP A 305 6.22 2.78 -26.19
N LYS A 306 6.53 4.04 -25.88
CA LYS A 306 7.63 4.75 -26.54
C LYS A 306 8.96 4.06 -26.29
N TRP A 307 9.21 3.63 -25.05
CA TRP A 307 10.47 3.02 -24.68
C TRP A 307 10.65 1.65 -25.34
N VAL A 308 9.63 0.79 -25.31
CA VAL A 308 9.70 -0.57 -25.87
C VAL A 308 9.58 -0.55 -27.40
N LEU A 309 8.65 0.20 -27.97
CA LEU A 309 8.38 0.16 -29.42
C LEU A 309 9.34 1.00 -30.25
N LYS A 310 9.83 2.12 -29.68
CA LYS A 310 10.65 3.10 -30.41
C LYS A 310 12.08 3.23 -29.90
N ALA A 311 12.44 2.49 -28.85
CA ALA A 311 13.71 2.64 -28.14
C ALA A 311 13.95 4.08 -27.63
N GLU A 312 12.89 4.85 -27.38
CA GLU A 312 12.95 6.20 -26.83
C GLU A 312 12.90 6.11 -25.29
N ALA A 313 14.06 5.96 -24.64
CA ALA A 313 14.16 5.92 -23.20
C ALA A 313 13.71 7.25 -22.57
N PRO A 314 12.83 7.23 -21.53
CA PRO A 314 12.47 8.45 -20.83
C PRO A 314 13.56 8.83 -19.82
N GLU A 315 13.41 9.99 -19.17
CA GLU A 315 14.28 10.41 -18.06
C GLU A 315 14.34 9.34 -16.95
N VAL A 316 15.46 9.29 -16.23
CA VAL A 316 15.76 8.22 -15.26
C VAL A 316 14.65 8.07 -14.21
N GLU A 317 14.11 9.16 -13.71
CA GLU A 317 12.98 9.15 -12.76
C GLU A 317 11.74 8.45 -13.32
N GLN A 318 11.48 8.64 -14.62
CA GLN A 318 10.34 8.01 -15.29
C GLN A 318 10.61 6.54 -15.59
N GLN A 319 11.87 6.15 -15.80
CA GLN A 319 12.24 4.74 -15.86
C GLN A 319 11.97 4.04 -14.51
N HIS A 320 12.34 4.66 -13.38
CA HIS A 320 12.00 4.15 -12.05
C HIS A 320 10.49 3.99 -11.86
N TYR A 321 9.69 4.96 -12.30
CA TYR A 321 8.23 4.88 -12.28
C TYR A 321 7.72 3.67 -13.10
N VAL A 322 8.15 3.53 -14.36
CA VAL A 322 7.74 2.43 -15.25
C VAL A 322 8.09 1.07 -14.63
N MET A 323 9.31 0.90 -14.14
CA MET A 323 9.76 -0.35 -13.53
C MET A 323 9.01 -0.65 -12.23
N SER A 324 8.64 0.38 -11.47
CA SER A 324 7.80 0.21 -10.28
C SER A 324 6.38 -0.28 -10.63
N VAL A 325 5.82 0.15 -11.78
CA VAL A 325 4.52 -0.36 -12.26
C VAL A 325 4.64 -1.84 -12.65
N LEU A 326 5.74 -2.25 -13.27
CA LEU A 326 5.99 -3.66 -13.59
C LEU A 326 6.15 -4.51 -12.32
N ILE A 327 6.92 -4.03 -11.33
CA ILE A 327 7.10 -4.68 -10.01
C ILE A 327 5.76 -4.81 -9.25
N ARG A 328 4.88 -3.80 -9.35
CA ARG A 328 3.52 -3.87 -8.81
C ARG A 328 2.73 -5.01 -9.45
N GLY A 329 2.98 -5.28 -10.74
CA GLY A 329 2.22 -6.22 -11.54
C GLY A 329 0.85 -5.69 -11.95
N GLY A 330 0.21 -6.40 -12.87
CA GLY A 330 -1.06 -6.03 -13.46
C GLY A 330 -1.29 -6.70 -14.81
N VAL A 331 -2.49 -6.48 -15.35
CA VAL A 331 -2.86 -6.81 -16.73
C VAL A 331 -2.80 -5.53 -17.55
N PHE A 332 -1.93 -5.49 -18.55
CA PHE A 332 -1.58 -4.31 -19.34
C PHE A 332 -1.85 -4.48 -20.85
N GLY A 333 -2.38 -5.64 -21.26
CA GLY A 333 -2.70 -5.87 -22.67
C GLY A 333 -3.73 -4.87 -23.17
N GLU A 334 -3.60 -4.51 -24.45
CA GLU A 334 -4.61 -3.71 -25.16
C GLU A 334 -5.93 -4.50 -25.15
N SER A 335 -6.86 -4.11 -24.28
CA SER A 335 -8.13 -4.82 -24.16
C SER A 335 -8.83 -4.78 -25.51
N GLY A 336 -9.06 -5.94 -26.12
CA GLY A 336 -9.86 -6.09 -27.35
C GLY A 336 -11.36 -5.83 -27.14
N LYS A 337 -11.72 -4.93 -26.21
CA LYS A 337 -13.09 -4.48 -25.98
C LYS A 337 -13.33 -3.22 -26.80
N GLU A 338 -13.65 -3.44 -28.07
CA GLU A 338 -14.80 -2.74 -28.64
C GLU A 338 -16.10 -3.34 -28.10
#